data_AF-A0A316W0E2-F1
#
_entry.id   AF-A0A316W0E2-F1
#
_cell.length_a   1.000
_cell.length_b   1.000
_cell.length_c   1.000
_cell.angle_alpha   90.00
_cell.angle_beta   90.00
_cell.angle_gamma   90.00
#
_symmetry.space_group_name_H-M   'P 1'
#
loop_
_entity.id
_entity.type
_entity.pdbx_description
1 polymer ?
#
loop_
_entity_poly.entity_id
_entity_poly.type
_entity_poly.pdbx_seq_one_letter_code
_entity_poly.pdbx_strand_id
1 'polypeptide(L)'
;KAQNEANARTLRAMVKQPDNKSCVDCKKNDPRWASWNLGCFLCIRCSGIHRSMGTHISKVKSIDLDIWTPEQMASIQKWGNKRANAYWEAHLKAGHVPPDHKIESFIRSKYETRRWAKEGAPPSDPSVLDEGGAAPASAPVSLLWQ
;
A
#
# COMPACT_ATOMS: atom_id res chain seq x y z
N LYS A 1 11.69 21.18 -14.79
CA LYS A 1 10.60 20.77 -15.71
C LYS A 1 10.84 19.36 -16.28
N ALA A 2 11.95 19.09 -16.97
CA ALA A 2 12.27 17.76 -17.53
C ALA A 2 12.31 16.63 -16.48
N GLN A 3 12.92 16.87 -15.31
CA GLN A 3 12.97 15.87 -14.23
C GLN A 3 11.57 15.51 -13.71
N ASN A 4 10.66 16.49 -13.61
CA ASN A 4 9.30 16.23 -13.13
C ASN A 4 8.54 15.32 -14.11
N GLU A 5 8.72 15.56 -15.41
CA GLU A 5 8.12 14.74 -16.45
C GLU A 5 8.72 13.32 -16.48
N ALA A 6 10.03 13.19 -16.28
CA ALA A 6 10.70 11.90 -16.15
C ALA A 6 10.16 11.11 -14.95
N ASN A 7 10.04 11.75 -13.79
CA ASN A 7 9.46 11.13 -12.59
C ASN A 7 8.01 10.69 -12.83
N ALA A 8 7.18 11.55 -13.43
CA ALA A 8 5.81 11.21 -13.78
C ALA A 8 5.74 10.02 -14.76
N ARG A 9 6.62 9.94 -15.76
CA ARG A 9 6.71 8.77 -16.65
C ARG A 9 7.04 7.49 -15.89
N THR A 10 8.01 7.52 -14.97
CA THR A 10 8.35 6.37 -14.12
C THR A 10 7.17 5.93 -13.27
N LEU A 11 6.52 6.86 -12.57
CA LEU A 11 5.36 6.57 -11.72
C LEU A 11 4.17 6.02 -12.53
N ARG A 12 3.92 6.57 -13.73
CA ARG A 12 2.90 6.03 -14.66
C ARG A 12 3.22 4.62 -15.13
N ALA A 13 4.50 4.27 -15.29
CA ALA A 13 4.90 2.91 -15.59
C ALA A 13 4.67 1.98 -14.38
N MET A 14 4.95 2.46 -13.16
CA MET A 14 4.73 1.68 -11.94
C MET A 14 3.26 1.34 -11.72
N VAL A 15 2.32 2.26 -11.93
CA VAL A 15 0.88 1.99 -11.77
C VAL A 15 0.31 1.08 -12.86
N LYS A 16 1.09 0.68 -13.88
CA LYS A 16 0.72 -0.36 -14.83
C LYS A 16 1.11 -1.77 -14.35
N GLN A 17 1.94 -1.87 -13.31
CA GLN A 17 2.33 -3.17 -12.75
C GLN A 17 1.12 -3.85 -12.08
N PRO A 18 1.04 -5.20 -12.09
CA PRO A 18 -0.14 -5.94 -11.63
C PRO A 18 -0.61 -5.58 -10.21
N ASP A 19 0.31 -5.38 -9.27
CA ASP A 19 -0.02 -5.06 -7.88
C ASP A 19 -0.41 -3.58 -7.70
N ASN A 20 0.06 -2.70 -8.58
CA ASN A 20 -0.10 -1.24 -8.47
C ASN A 20 -1.25 -0.68 -9.30
N LYS A 21 -1.85 -1.47 -10.21
CA LYS A 21 -2.94 -1.00 -11.10
C LYS A 21 -4.26 -0.75 -10.40
N SER A 22 -4.36 -1.16 -9.14
CA SER A 22 -5.52 -0.96 -8.27
C SER A 22 -5.10 -0.22 -7.01
N CYS A 23 -5.97 0.65 -6.51
CA CYS A 23 -5.80 1.34 -5.24
C CYS A 23 -5.54 0.33 -4.12
N VAL A 24 -4.52 0.59 -3.31
CA VAL A 24 -4.10 -0.32 -2.24
C VAL A 24 -5.20 -0.58 -1.20
N ASP A 25 -6.15 0.35 -1.02
CA ASP A 25 -7.17 0.23 0.02
C ASP A 25 -8.53 -0.23 -0.52
N CYS A 26 -9.11 0.49 -1.49
CA CYS A 26 -10.44 0.17 -2.01
C CYS A 26 -10.43 -0.80 -3.20
N LYS A 27 -9.24 -1.17 -3.70
CA LYS A 27 -9.03 -2.08 -4.82
C LYS A 27 -9.66 -1.65 -6.16
N LYS A 28 -10.19 -0.42 -6.26
CA LYS A 28 -10.62 0.21 -7.53
C LYS A 28 -9.42 0.55 -8.41
N ASN A 29 -9.58 0.47 -9.72
CA ASN A 29 -8.51 0.68 -10.69
C ASN A 29 -8.08 2.16 -10.80
N ASP A 30 -6.98 2.38 -11.53
CA ASP A 30 -6.43 3.69 -11.91
C ASP A 30 -6.03 4.58 -10.70
N PRO A 31 -5.10 4.13 -9.83
CA PRO A 31 -4.53 4.99 -8.82
C PRO A 31 -3.63 6.06 -9.46
N ARG A 32 -3.88 7.33 -9.13
CA ARG A 32 -3.12 8.50 -9.60
C ARG A 32 -2.44 9.29 -8.48
N TRP A 33 -2.46 8.74 -7.27
CA TRP A 33 -1.80 9.28 -6.08
C TRP A 33 -0.95 8.20 -5.43
N ALA A 34 -0.05 8.60 -4.55
CA ALA A 34 0.73 7.69 -3.74
C ALA A 34 1.00 8.30 -2.36
N SER A 35 1.07 7.45 -1.34
CA SER A 35 1.68 7.80 -0.07
C SER A 35 3.13 7.30 -0.08
N TRP A 36 4.09 8.22 -0.18
CA TRP A 36 5.47 7.84 -0.42
C TRP A 36 6.19 7.35 0.83
N ASN A 37 5.72 7.72 2.03
CA ASN A 37 6.25 7.20 3.29
C ASN A 37 5.62 5.85 3.68
N LEU A 38 4.41 5.56 3.22
CA LEU A 38 3.76 4.26 3.42
C LEU A 38 4.04 3.27 2.28
N GLY A 39 4.56 3.77 1.15
CA GLY A 39 5.02 2.96 0.03
C GLY A 39 3.91 2.46 -0.90
N CYS A 40 2.77 3.14 -1.00
CA CYS A 40 1.59 2.61 -1.69
C CYS A 40 0.93 3.60 -2.66
N PHE A 41 0.18 3.07 -3.63
CA PHE A 41 -0.59 3.78 -4.64
C PHE A 41 -2.08 3.84 -4.30
N LEU A 42 -2.68 5.01 -4.52
CA LEU A 42 -4.00 5.41 -4.05
C LEU A 42 -4.84 5.99 -5.18
N CYS A 43 -6.14 5.72 -5.17
CA CYS A 43 -7.10 6.49 -5.96
C CYS A 43 -7.37 7.86 -5.30
N ILE A 44 -8.05 8.77 -6.02
CA ILE A 44 -8.34 10.12 -5.54
C ILE A 44 -9.04 10.11 -4.17
N ARG A 45 -10.04 9.25 -4.00
CA ARG A 45 -10.86 9.17 -2.80
C ARG A 45 -10.03 8.73 -1.59
N CYS A 46 -9.28 7.63 -1.73
CA CYS A 46 -8.43 7.13 -0.64
C CYS A 46 -7.30 8.11 -0.33
N SER A 47 -6.77 8.81 -1.33
CA SER A 47 -5.78 9.88 -1.11
C SER A 47 -6.32 11.01 -0.21
N GLY A 48 -7.61 11.36 -0.32
CA GLY A 48 -8.26 12.34 0.55
C GLY A 48 -8.33 11.88 2.01
N ILE A 49 -8.68 10.61 2.23
CA ILE A 49 -8.71 10.00 3.58
C ILE A 49 -7.29 9.93 4.16
N HIS A 50 -6.30 9.55 3.36
CA HIS A 50 -4.90 9.59 3.79
C HIS A 50 -4.43 10.98 4.21
N ARG A 51 -4.90 12.05 3.55
CA ARG A 51 -4.57 13.43 3.96
C ARG A 51 -5.23 13.79 5.29
N SER A 52 -6.44 13.32 5.57
CA SER A 52 -7.14 13.63 6.83
C SER A 52 -6.54 12.93 8.06
N MET A 53 -5.76 11.86 7.88
CA MET A 53 -4.94 11.25 8.95
C MET A 53 -3.72 12.10 9.35
N GLY A 54 -3.32 13.07 8.52
CA GLY A 54 -2.19 13.97 8.79
C GLY A 54 -0.83 13.42 8.33
N THR A 55 0.13 14.34 8.15
CA THR A 55 1.46 14.09 7.55
C THR A 55 2.41 13.29 8.43
N HIS A 56 2.10 13.18 9.73
CA HIS A 56 2.80 12.29 10.67
C HIS A 56 2.47 10.81 10.41
N ILE A 57 1.37 10.52 9.71
CA ILE A 57 0.95 9.17 9.31
C ILE A 57 1.18 8.96 7.82
N SER A 58 0.63 9.82 6.97
CA SER A 58 0.65 9.63 5.52
C SER A 58 1.02 10.90 4.77
N LYS A 59 2.00 10.80 3.87
CA LYS A 59 2.51 11.89 3.04
C LYS A 59 2.13 11.62 1.58
N VAL A 60 1.01 12.20 1.18
CA VAL A 60 0.37 11.95 -0.12
C VAL A 60 0.87 12.92 -1.19
N LYS A 61 1.20 12.39 -2.37
CA LYS A 61 1.49 13.14 -3.60
C LYS A 61 0.72 12.60 -4.80
N SER A 62 0.36 13.49 -5.72
CA SER A 62 -0.12 13.13 -7.05
C SER A 62 1.02 12.59 -7.91
N ILE A 63 0.72 11.61 -8.75
CA ILE A 63 1.68 11.09 -9.74
C ILE A 63 1.98 12.15 -10.82
N ASP A 64 0.97 12.93 -11.20
CA ASP A 64 1.05 13.83 -12.35
C ASP A 64 1.30 15.30 -11.96
N LEU A 65 0.77 15.72 -10.81
CA LEU A 65 0.65 17.14 -10.46
C LEU A 65 1.70 17.62 -9.44
N ASP A 66 2.31 16.70 -8.70
CA ASP A 66 3.26 17.02 -7.64
C ASP A 66 4.72 16.89 -8.10
N ILE A 67 5.60 17.71 -7.54
CA ILE A 67 7.05 17.54 -7.69
C ILE A 67 7.55 16.47 -6.73
N TRP A 68 8.32 15.51 -7.25
CA TRP A 68 8.91 14.43 -6.46
C TRP A 68 10.41 14.61 -6.29
N THR A 69 10.88 14.51 -5.04
CA THR A 69 12.33 14.51 -4.74
C THR A 69 12.94 13.13 -5.03
N PRO A 70 14.27 13.03 -5.20
CA PRO A 70 14.95 11.74 -5.39
C PRO A 70 14.66 10.74 -4.28
N GLU A 71 14.62 11.19 -3.03
CA GLU A 71 14.29 10.35 -1.86
C GLU A 71 12.86 9.79 -1.94
N GLN A 72 11.89 10.64 -2.29
CA GLN A 72 10.48 10.22 -2.43
C GLN A 72 10.31 9.22 -3.56
N MET A 73 11.00 9.46 -4.68
CA MET A 73 11.04 8.52 -5.81
C MET A 73 11.70 7.20 -5.42
N ALA A 74 12.81 7.23 -4.69
CA ALA A 74 13.48 6.01 -4.23
C ALA A 74 12.60 5.20 -3.28
N SER A 75 11.90 5.88 -2.35
CA SER A 75 10.97 5.22 -1.43
C SER A 75 9.86 4.49 -2.18
N ILE A 76 9.11 5.18 -3.04
CA ILE A 76 7.96 4.55 -3.71
C ILE A 76 8.39 3.43 -4.67
N GLN A 77 9.54 3.56 -5.35
CA GLN A 77 10.11 2.52 -6.21
C GLN A 77 10.54 1.27 -5.45
N LYS A 78 11.07 1.42 -4.23
CA LYS A 78 11.41 0.29 -3.35
C LYS A 78 10.17 -0.40 -2.79
N TRP A 79 9.05 0.28 -2.64
CA TRP A 79 7.87 -0.31 -2.03
C TRP A 79 6.90 -0.87 -3.07
N GLY A 80 5.95 -0.05 -3.52
CA GLY A 80 4.79 -0.50 -4.27
C GLY A 80 3.79 -1.29 -3.43
N ASN A 81 2.61 -1.51 -4.00
CA ASN A 81 1.47 -2.09 -3.29
C ASN A 81 1.72 -3.53 -2.79
N LYS A 82 2.51 -4.33 -3.51
CA LYS A 82 2.85 -5.70 -3.09
C LYS A 82 3.48 -5.70 -1.71
N ARG A 83 4.58 -4.95 -1.53
CA ARG A 83 5.31 -4.86 -0.26
C ARG A 83 4.50 -4.08 0.78
N ALA A 84 3.76 -3.05 0.36
CA ALA A 84 2.86 -2.33 1.27
C ALA A 84 1.78 -3.26 1.87
N ASN A 85 1.16 -4.13 1.08
CA ASN A 85 0.17 -5.09 1.58
C ASN A 85 0.83 -6.18 2.45
N ALA A 86 2.00 -6.70 2.05
CA ALA A 86 2.76 -7.66 2.85
C ALA A 86 3.12 -7.14 4.26
N TYR A 87 3.20 -5.81 4.42
CA TYR A 87 3.41 -5.16 5.69
C TYR A 87 2.11 -4.74 6.38
N TRP A 88 1.32 -3.85 5.77
CA TRP A 88 0.15 -3.19 6.38
C TRP A 88 -1.10 -4.09 6.46
N GLU A 89 -1.15 -5.15 5.65
CA GLU A 89 -2.26 -6.11 5.59
C GLU A 89 -1.81 -7.52 6.04
N ALA A 90 -0.67 -7.66 6.73
CA ALA A 90 -0.08 -8.95 7.11
C ALA A 90 -1.03 -9.88 7.90
N HIS A 91 -1.90 -9.30 8.72
CA HIS A 91 -2.91 -10.04 9.50
C HIS A 91 -4.33 -9.85 8.97
N LEU A 92 -4.49 -9.24 7.78
CA LEU A 92 -5.80 -9.10 7.14
C LEU A 92 -6.13 -10.38 6.39
N LYS A 93 -7.39 -10.81 6.45
CA LYS A 93 -7.86 -11.97 5.69
C LYS A 93 -7.61 -11.74 4.19
N ALA A 94 -6.93 -12.69 3.54
CA ALA A 94 -6.67 -12.65 2.11
C ALA A 94 -7.97 -12.46 1.30
N GLY A 95 -7.91 -11.59 0.28
CA GLY A 95 -9.07 -11.26 -0.55
C GLY A 95 -10.10 -10.33 0.12
N HIS A 96 -9.83 -9.81 1.32
CA HIS A 96 -10.72 -8.82 1.93
C HIS A 96 -10.77 -7.55 1.08
N VAL A 97 -12.00 -7.12 0.76
CA VAL A 97 -12.28 -5.83 0.13
C VAL A 97 -13.27 -5.10 1.04
N PRO A 98 -12.92 -3.90 1.56
CA PRO A 98 -13.82 -3.16 2.42
C PRO A 98 -15.05 -2.67 1.63
N PRO A 99 -16.27 -2.75 2.20
CA PRO A 99 -17.45 -2.12 1.61
C PRO A 99 -17.23 -0.62 1.40
N ASP A 100 -17.78 -0.06 0.33
CA ASP A 100 -17.54 1.33 -0.08
C ASP A 100 -17.87 2.34 1.03
N HIS A 101 -18.89 2.09 1.85
CA HIS A 101 -19.29 2.96 2.98
C HIS A 101 -18.41 2.80 4.23
N LYS A 102 -17.54 1.79 4.30
CA LYS A 102 -16.60 1.56 5.42
C LYS A 102 -15.16 1.93 5.09
N ILE A 103 -14.88 2.41 3.88
CA ILE A 103 -13.50 2.62 3.42
C ILE A 103 -12.68 3.55 4.33
N GLU A 104 -13.29 4.60 4.89
CA GLU A 104 -12.58 5.50 5.79
C GLU A 104 -12.18 4.78 7.09
N SER A 105 -13.13 4.09 7.73
CA SER A 105 -12.85 3.30 8.93
C SER A 105 -11.82 2.20 8.68
N PHE A 106 -11.81 1.62 7.48
CA PHE A 106 -10.82 0.63 7.07
C PHE A 106 -9.41 1.24 6.97
N ILE A 107 -9.26 2.37 6.24
CA ILE A 107 -7.98 3.07 6.08
C ILE A 107 -7.42 3.51 7.42
N ARG A 108 -8.26 4.10 8.28
CA ARG A 108 -7.84 4.49 9.64
C ARG A 108 -7.40 3.29 10.47
N SER A 109 -8.17 2.19 10.45
CA SER A 109 -7.76 0.95 11.12
C SER A 109 -6.43 0.40 10.58
N LYS A 110 -6.20 0.51 9.27
CA LYS A 110 -5.00 0.01 8.62
C LYS A 110 -3.74 0.80 8.99
N TYR A 111 -3.83 2.13 9.12
CA TYR A 111 -2.64 2.98 9.27
C TYR A 111 -2.53 3.73 10.61
N GLU A 112 -3.64 4.18 11.22
CA GLU A 112 -3.63 4.84 12.54
C GLU A 112 -3.42 3.82 13.66
N THR A 113 -4.28 2.80 13.70
CA THR A 113 -4.20 1.75 14.73
C THR A 113 -3.36 0.56 14.31
N ARG A 114 -2.94 0.54 13.04
CA ARG A 114 -2.05 -0.49 12.48
C ARG A 114 -2.58 -1.91 12.68
N ARG A 115 -3.91 -2.04 12.65
CA ARG A 115 -4.67 -3.24 13.06
C ARG A 115 -4.19 -4.55 12.45
N TRP A 116 -3.68 -4.49 11.22
CA TRP A 116 -3.23 -5.67 10.48
C TRP A 116 -1.75 -5.61 10.10
N ALA A 117 -1.02 -4.60 10.56
CA ALA A 117 0.38 -4.46 10.21
C ALA A 117 1.23 -5.59 10.82
N LYS A 118 2.40 -5.88 10.23
CA LYS A 118 3.46 -6.60 10.94
C LYS A 118 3.87 -5.81 12.20
N GLU A 119 4.36 -6.56 13.20
CA GLU A 119 4.92 -5.98 14.41
C GLU A 119 6.19 -5.16 14.12
N GLY A 120 6.47 -4.17 14.97
CA GLY A 120 7.64 -3.30 14.82
C GLY A 120 7.44 -2.14 13.85
N ALA A 121 8.51 -1.47 13.45
CA ALA A 121 8.46 -0.41 12.43
C ALA A 121 8.59 -1.00 11.01
N PRO A 122 8.10 -0.30 9.97
CA PRO A 122 8.37 -0.72 8.60
C PRO A 122 9.87 -0.87 8.35
N PRO A 123 10.33 -1.94 7.69
CA PRO A 123 11.74 -2.14 7.43
C PRO A 123 12.29 -1.02 6.54
N SER A 124 13.55 -0.63 6.76
CA SER A 124 14.24 0.37 5.94
C SER A 124 14.45 -0.11 4.50
N ASP A 125 14.72 -1.41 4.32
CA ASP A 125 14.68 -2.09 3.03
C ASP A 125 13.47 -3.02 2.95
N PRO A 126 12.42 -2.68 2.18
CA PRO A 126 11.22 -3.51 2.04
C PRO A 126 11.42 -4.76 1.17
N SER A 127 12.60 -4.97 0.57
CA SER A 127 12.91 -6.19 -0.18
C SER A 127 12.77 -7.46 0.66
N VAL A 128 13.01 -7.36 1.98
CA VAL A 128 12.84 -8.45 2.96
C VAL A 128 11.41 -8.98 3.05
N LEU A 129 10.43 -8.25 2.51
CA LEU A 129 9.02 -8.66 2.50
C LEU A 129 8.66 -9.57 1.33
N ASP A 130 9.56 -9.78 0.36
CA ASP A 130 9.28 -10.59 -0.83
C ASP A 130 9.17 -12.09 -0.54
N GLU A 131 9.82 -12.58 0.52
CA GLU A 131 9.94 -14.02 0.81
C GLU A 131 8.84 -14.57 1.75
N GLY A 132 7.90 -13.73 2.21
CA GLY A 132 6.90 -14.10 3.23
C GLY A 132 5.47 -14.38 2.72
N GLY A 133 5.25 -14.46 1.41
CA GLY A 133 3.91 -14.48 0.80
C GLY A 133 3.14 -15.80 0.81
N ALA A 134 3.73 -16.89 1.31
CA ALA A 134 3.04 -18.18 1.47
C ALA A 134 2.82 -18.46 2.96
N ALA A 135 1.65 -18.13 3.49
CA ALA A 135 1.19 -18.80 4.69
C ALA A 135 1.08 -20.30 4.39
N PRO A 136 1.59 -21.21 5.23
CA PRO A 136 1.31 -22.63 5.05
C PRO A 136 -0.20 -22.81 5.19
N ALA A 137 -0.82 -23.45 4.18
CA ALA A 137 -2.17 -23.95 4.31
C ALA A 137 -2.20 -24.84 5.55
N SER A 138 -2.98 -24.44 6.56
CA SER A 138 -3.23 -25.26 7.73
C SER A 138 -3.79 -26.60 7.22
N ALA A 139 -3.03 -27.67 7.41
CA ALA A 139 -3.49 -29.02 7.13
C ALA A 139 -4.80 -29.27 7.90
N PRO A 140 -5.77 -30.01 7.33
CA PRO A 140 -6.96 -30.36 8.07
C PRO A 140 -6.54 -31.18 9.29
N VAL A 141 -6.98 -30.75 10.48
CA VAL A 141 -6.87 -31.57 11.68
C VAL A 141 -7.71 -32.82 11.39
N SER A 142 -7.02 -33.94 11.15
CA SER A 142 -7.65 -35.24 11.05
C SER A 142 -8.27 -35.54 12.41
N LEU A 143 -9.61 -35.49 12.46
CA LEU A 143 -10.42 -36.06 13.53
C LEU A 143 -10.25 -37.58 13.47
N LEU A 144 -9.27 -38.09 14.21
CA LEU A 144 -9.03 -39.52 14.36
C LEU A 144 -8.38 -39.80 15.72
N TRP A 145 -9.23 -40.03 16.73
CA TRP A 145 -9.37 -41.29 17.47
C TRP A 145 -9.64 -41.07 18.98
N GLN A 146 -10.72 -41.74 19.42
CA GLN A 146 -11.12 -42.15 20.79
C GLN A 146 -11.78 -41.10 21.68
#